data_AF-A0A662U4X1-F1
#
_entry.id   AF-A0A662U4X1-F1
#
_cell.length_a   1.000
_cell.length_b   1.000
_cell.length_c   1.000
_cell.angle_alpha   90.00
_cell.angle_beta   90.00
_cell.angle_gamma   90.00
#
_symmetry.space_group_name_H-M   'P 1'
#
loop_
_entity.id
_entity.type
_entity.pdbx_description
1 polymer ?
#
loop_
_entity_poly.entity_id
_entity_poly.type
_entity_poly.pdbx_seq_one_letter_code
_entity_poly.pdbx_strand_id
1 'polypeptide(L)'
;MTSVVLVPTVIKNWNTDELGAIVKFAAKNIDIVRGVNFQPVSLTGQMPKSEREKYRITIPEVIKLVEEQTDGQIDRDAWYPVPITVIISRFIQLFSGEEKMHMTVHPACGMATYVHVKRGSGGEIEFTPITRFVDVEGFFEYLKEKTDELEKGKNKYIVGLKILYNLRKFIDNEKQPKDINLWKLIFNIFVRHNYEALGEFHYKFLYLGMMHFMDLYNYDVQRVLHCAIHYLVPGGKVIPFCTFNVLPDLYRDRIQKEHGIPIKEWVKIKGYHTVGDAIKYKRDIKRLESTELYRKTYAGFEEYLNKR
;
A
#
# COMPACT_ATOMS: atom_id res chain seq x y z
N MET A 1 -2.15 19.75 1.00
CA MET A 1 -2.57 18.73 0.01
C MET A 1 -3.02 17.51 0.80
N THR A 2 -4.31 17.21 0.84
CA THR A 2 -4.85 16.04 1.57
C THR A 2 -5.01 14.89 0.59
N SER A 3 -4.14 13.89 0.67
CA SER A 3 -4.27 12.62 -0.05
C SER A 3 -4.97 11.59 0.83
N VAL A 4 -5.69 10.66 0.19
CA VAL A 4 -6.33 9.52 0.85
C VAL A 4 -5.83 8.22 0.22
N VAL A 5 -5.66 7.18 1.03
CA VAL A 5 -5.44 5.80 0.58
C VAL A 5 -6.57 4.96 1.14
N LEU A 6 -7.24 4.20 0.28
CA LEU A 6 -8.28 3.28 0.71
C LEU A 6 -7.62 2.02 1.29
N VAL A 7 -8.07 1.58 2.46
CA VAL A 7 -7.52 0.39 3.12
C VAL A 7 -8.64 -0.60 3.42
N PRO A 8 -9.19 -1.27 2.39
CA PRO A 8 -10.27 -2.23 2.57
C PRO A 8 -9.76 -3.57 3.13
N THR A 9 -10.40 -4.07 4.18
CA THR A 9 -10.21 -5.45 4.63
C THR A 9 -10.92 -6.40 3.67
N VAL A 10 -10.22 -7.40 3.15
CA VAL A 10 -10.76 -8.39 2.23
C VAL A 10 -11.04 -9.69 2.96
N ILE A 11 -12.28 -10.16 2.87
CA ILE A 11 -12.75 -11.40 3.48
C ILE A 11 -13.34 -12.27 2.38
N LYS A 12 -12.89 -13.52 2.27
CA LYS A 12 -13.40 -14.45 1.27
C LYS A 12 -14.90 -14.67 1.46
N ASN A 13 -15.64 -14.70 0.35
CA ASN A 13 -17.11 -14.83 0.32
C ASN A 13 -17.89 -13.68 0.99
N TRP A 14 -17.25 -12.53 1.23
CA TRP A 14 -17.93 -11.35 1.78
C TRP A 14 -17.90 -10.16 0.82
N ASN A 15 -16.71 -9.75 0.39
CA ASN A 15 -16.50 -8.58 -0.48
C ASN A 15 -15.48 -8.83 -1.60
N THR A 16 -15.18 -10.10 -1.87
CA THR A 16 -14.22 -10.50 -2.90
C THR A 16 -14.65 -10.14 -4.31
N ASP A 17 -15.93 -9.89 -4.53
CA ASP A 17 -16.58 -9.48 -5.77
C ASP A 17 -16.59 -7.96 -6.00
N GLU A 18 -16.00 -7.18 -5.09
CA GLU A 18 -15.98 -5.71 -5.14
C GLU A 18 -14.59 -5.12 -5.40
N LEU A 19 -13.55 -5.97 -5.52
CA LEU A 19 -12.16 -5.54 -5.60
C LEU A 19 -11.89 -4.63 -6.81
N GLY A 20 -12.38 -5.03 -7.99
CA GLY A 20 -12.27 -4.21 -9.21
C GLY A 20 -13.04 -2.90 -9.10
N ALA A 21 -14.20 -2.91 -8.45
CA ALA A 21 -14.99 -1.70 -8.22
C ALA A 21 -14.26 -0.71 -7.30
N ILE A 22 -13.61 -1.20 -6.23
CA ILE A 22 -12.78 -0.36 -5.36
C ILE A 22 -11.61 0.28 -6.13
N VAL A 23 -10.94 -0.50 -7.00
CA VAL A 23 -9.86 0.03 -7.86
C VAL A 23 -10.39 1.09 -8.83
N LYS A 24 -11.52 0.82 -9.51
CA LYS A 24 -12.20 1.78 -10.40
C LYS A 24 -12.64 3.04 -9.65
N PHE A 25 -13.14 2.92 -8.43
CA PHE A 25 -13.52 4.05 -7.58
C PHE A 25 -12.31 4.92 -7.26
N ALA A 26 -11.19 4.31 -6.85
CA ALA A 26 -9.96 5.03 -6.58
C ALA A 26 -9.44 5.76 -7.84
N ALA A 27 -9.46 5.11 -8.99
CA ALA A 27 -9.05 5.68 -10.26
C ALA A 27 -9.93 6.87 -10.71
N LYS A 28 -11.26 6.77 -10.52
CA LYS A 28 -12.21 7.86 -10.79
C LYS A 28 -11.96 9.10 -9.90
N ASN A 29 -11.35 8.91 -8.73
CA ASN A 29 -11.07 9.95 -7.76
C ASN A 29 -9.55 10.14 -7.51
N ILE A 30 -8.70 9.85 -8.51
CA ILE A 30 -7.23 9.84 -8.36
C ILE A 30 -6.63 11.19 -7.95
N ASP A 31 -7.36 12.28 -8.18
CA ASP A 31 -7.02 13.63 -7.72
C ASP A 31 -6.97 13.75 -6.19
N ILE A 32 -7.63 12.84 -5.46
CA ILE A 32 -7.67 12.77 -4.00
C ILE A 32 -7.16 11.40 -3.50
N VAL A 33 -7.64 10.31 -4.10
CA VAL A 33 -7.32 8.93 -3.74
C VAL A 33 -6.06 8.47 -4.46
N ARG A 34 -4.96 8.29 -3.74
CA ARG A 34 -3.64 7.98 -4.33
C ARG A 34 -3.34 6.49 -4.42
N GLY A 35 -4.16 5.68 -3.78
CA GLY A 35 -4.01 4.24 -3.84
C GLY A 35 -5.06 3.46 -3.09
N VAL A 36 -4.99 2.16 -3.28
CA VAL A 36 -5.74 1.14 -2.55
C VAL A 36 -4.74 0.17 -1.95
N ASN A 37 -4.80 -0.05 -0.64
CA ASN A 37 -3.99 -1.03 0.06
C ASN A 37 -4.89 -2.11 0.67
N PHE A 38 -5.10 -3.20 -0.06
CA PHE A 38 -5.98 -4.30 0.38
C PHE A 38 -5.37 -5.02 1.60
N GLN A 39 -6.22 -5.38 2.57
CA GLN A 39 -5.80 -6.09 3.76
C GLN A 39 -6.54 -7.42 3.89
N PRO A 40 -5.95 -8.55 3.45
CA PRO A 40 -6.50 -9.86 3.75
C PRO A 40 -6.79 -10.02 5.24
N VAL A 41 -7.94 -10.59 5.58
CA VAL A 41 -8.41 -10.72 6.96
C VAL A 41 -7.48 -11.55 7.86
N SER A 42 -7.29 -11.07 9.09
CA SER A 42 -6.66 -11.81 10.19
C SER A 42 -7.75 -12.47 11.04
N LEU A 43 -7.70 -13.80 11.18
CA LEU A 43 -8.74 -14.60 11.83
C LEU A 43 -8.37 -14.90 13.28
N THR A 44 -9.06 -14.29 14.24
CA THR A 44 -8.79 -14.42 15.68
C THR A 44 -9.90 -15.19 16.41
N GLY A 45 -9.60 -15.63 17.64
CA GLY A 45 -10.52 -16.43 18.46
C GLY A 45 -10.48 -17.92 18.14
N GLN A 46 -11.40 -18.69 18.72
CA GLN A 46 -11.52 -20.13 18.50
C GLN A 46 -12.37 -20.42 17.26
N MET A 47 -11.76 -20.37 16.07
CA MET A 47 -12.46 -20.61 14.82
C MET A 47 -12.13 -22.00 14.23
N PRO A 48 -13.14 -22.87 13.98
CA PRO A 48 -12.95 -24.18 13.36
C PRO A 48 -12.26 -24.08 12.00
N LYS A 49 -11.59 -25.15 11.56
CA LYS A 49 -10.87 -25.18 10.28
C LYS A 49 -11.78 -24.87 9.07
N SER A 50 -13.00 -25.42 9.04
CA SER A 50 -13.98 -25.18 7.98
C SER A 50 -14.36 -23.70 7.84
N GLU A 51 -14.63 -23.03 8.96
CA GLU A 51 -14.90 -21.59 8.96
C GLU A 51 -13.66 -20.78 8.54
N ARG A 52 -12.46 -21.23 8.92
CA ARG A 52 -11.20 -20.57 8.50
C ARG A 52 -11.02 -20.64 7.00
N GLU A 53 -11.25 -21.79 6.39
CA GLU A 53 -11.13 -21.96 4.94
C GLU A 53 -12.21 -21.16 4.18
N LYS A 54 -13.38 -20.96 4.79
CA LYS A 54 -14.47 -20.16 4.21
C LYS A 54 -14.14 -18.67 4.11
N TYR A 55 -13.50 -18.08 5.12
CA TYR A 55 -13.26 -16.62 5.18
C TYR A 55 -11.83 -16.20 4.87
N ARG A 56 -10.85 -17.10 5.00
CA ARG A 56 -9.45 -16.78 4.72
C ARG A 56 -9.26 -16.50 3.24
N ILE A 57 -8.53 -15.43 2.97
CA ILE A 57 -8.03 -15.10 1.64
C ILE A 57 -6.53 -14.81 1.71
N THR A 58 -5.80 -15.16 0.67
CA THR A 58 -4.37 -14.93 0.53
C THR A 58 -4.07 -13.79 -0.44
N ILE A 59 -2.84 -13.24 -0.34
CA ILE A 59 -2.35 -12.23 -1.28
C ILE A 59 -2.51 -12.67 -2.76
N PRO A 60 -2.08 -13.88 -3.17
CA PRO A 60 -2.26 -14.34 -4.55
C PRO A 60 -3.72 -14.47 -4.98
N GLU A 61 -4.63 -14.87 -4.09
CA GLU A 61 -6.07 -14.92 -4.38
C GLU A 61 -6.63 -13.51 -4.63
N VAL A 62 -6.25 -12.50 -3.82
CA VAL A 62 -6.68 -11.11 -4.05
C VAL A 62 -6.13 -10.60 -5.39
N ILE A 63 -4.85 -10.84 -5.70
CA ILE A 63 -4.25 -10.42 -6.97
C ILE A 63 -4.98 -11.05 -8.15
N LYS A 64 -5.26 -12.35 -8.09
CA LYS A 64 -6.02 -13.06 -9.13
C LYS A 64 -7.41 -12.47 -9.33
N LEU A 65 -8.13 -12.16 -8.26
CA LEU A 65 -9.46 -11.56 -8.35
C LEU A 65 -9.42 -10.12 -8.88
N VAL A 66 -8.37 -9.35 -8.57
CA VAL A 66 -8.17 -8.02 -9.17
C VAL A 66 -7.93 -8.14 -10.67
N GLU A 67 -7.11 -9.07 -11.12
CA GLU A 67 -6.89 -9.35 -12.55
C GLU A 67 -8.21 -9.71 -13.24
N GLU A 68 -8.98 -10.64 -12.68
CA GLU A 68 -10.28 -11.06 -13.22
C GLU A 68 -11.28 -9.89 -13.30
N GLN A 69 -11.37 -9.06 -12.25
CA GLN A 69 -12.34 -7.94 -12.18
C GLN A 69 -11.88 -6.66 -12.87
N THR A 70 -10.67 -6.65 -13.43
CA THR A 70 -10.14 -5.59 -14.28
C THR A 70 -9.95 -6.05 -15.71
N ASP A 71 -10.62 -7.15 -16.10
CA ASP A 71 -10.61 -7.70 -17.45
C ASP A 71 -9.17 -8.00 -17.95
N GLY A 72 -8.29 -8.42 -17.03
CA GLY A 72 -6.89 -8.73 -17.31
C GLY A 72 -5.98 -7.51 -17.52
N GLN A 73 -6.49 -6.28 -17.38
CA GLN A 73 -5.67 -5.07 -17.56
C GLN A 73 -4.59 -4.94 -16.47
N ILE A 74 -4.90 -5.38 -15.24
CA ILE A 74 -3.95 -5.43 -14.12
C ILE A 74 -3.57 -6.90 -13.91
N ASP A 75 -2.61 -7.37 -14.70
CA ASP A 75 -2.17 -8.76 -14.65
C ASP A 75 -1.42 -9.09 -13.34
N ARG A 76 -1.41 -10.39 -13.00
CA ARG A 76 -0.78 -10.88 -11.77
C ARG A 76 0.74 -10.71 -11.75
N ASP A 77 1.38 -10.69 -12.92
CA ASP A 77 2.84 -10.57 -13.06
C ASP A 77 3.30 -9.11 -12.88
N ALA A 78 2.37 -8.15 -12.85
CA ALA A 78 2.64 -6.76 -12.53
C ALA A 78 2.97 -6.49 -11.05
N TRP A 79 2.81 -7.48 -10.17
CA TRP A 79 2.92 -7.30 -8.72
C TRP A 79 4.26 -7.78 -8.17
N TYR A 80 4.89 -6.94 -7.35
CA TYR A 80 6.17 -7.25 -6.71
C TYR A 80 6.05 -7.31 -5.19
N PRO A 81 6.80 -8.18 -4.51
CA PRO A 81 6.98 -8.10 -3.08
C PRO A 81 7.52 -6.72 -2.68
N VAL A 82 6.94 -6.13 -1.63
CA VAL A 82 7.37 -4.82 -1.10
C VAL A 82 8.87 -4.70 -0.80
N PRO A 83 9.62 -5.74 -0.34
CA PRO A 83 11.05 -5.57 -0.05
C PRO A 83 11.92 -5.28 -1.28
N ILE A 84 11.40 -5.35 -2.51
CA ILE A 84 12.12 -4.88 -3.71
C ILE A 84 12.60 -3.43 -3.55
N THR A 85 11.86 -2.61 -2.78
CA THR A 85 12.19 -1.21 -2.48
C THR A 85 13.49 -1.02 -1.69
N VAL A 86 14.00 -2.07 -1.02
CA VAL A 86 15.28 -2.03 -0.30
C VAL A 86 16.43 -1.68 -1.25
N ILE A 87 16.39 -2.19 -2.49
CA ILE A 87 17.41 -1.93 -3.52
C ILE A 87 17.51 -0.42 -3.80
N ILE A 88 16.37 0.26 -3.97
CA ILE A 88 16.32 1.70 -4.19
C ILE A 88 16.84 2.46 -2.96
N SER A 89 16.35 2.12 -1.76
CA SER A 89 16.75 2.84 -0.54
C SER A 89 18.25 2.70 -0.24
N ARG A 90 18.84 1.51 -0.45
CA ARG A 90 20.28 1.26 -0.29
C ARG A 90 21.10 2.01 -1.33
N PHE A 91 20.66 2.02 -2.58
CA PHE A 91 21.27 2.83 -3.62
C PHE A 91 21.28 4.32 -3.25
N ILE A 92 20.12 4.88 -2.89
CA ILE A 92 20.00 6.30 -2.52
C ILE A 92 20.86 6.63 -1.31
N GLN A 93 20.91 5.76 -0.29
CA GLN A 93 21.77 5.95 0.87
C GLN A 93 23.25 6.08 0.48
N LEU A 94 23.77 5.13 -0.30
CA LEU A 94 25.16 5.17 -0.75
C LEU A 94 25.45 6.35 -1.68
N PHE A 95 24.50 6.70 -2.54
CA PHE A 95 24.67 7.77 -3.51
C PHE A 95 24.62 9.17 -2.85
N SER A 96 23.68 9.39 -1.94
CA SER A 96 23.52 10.66 -1.21
C SER A 96 24.52 10.80 -0.06
N GLY A 97 24.95 9.68 0.55
CA GLY A 97 25.72 9.67 1.79
C GLY A 97 24.88 9.88 3.05
N GLU A 98 23.56 9.94 2.92
CA GLU A 98 22.63 10.09 4.05
C GLU A 98 21.99 8.75 4.39
N GLU A 99 21.86 8.45 5.69
CA GLU A 99 21.11 7.27 6.13
C GLU A 99 19.66 7.32 5.64
N LYS A 100 19.19 6.20 5.09
CA LYS A 100 17.81 6.00 4.64
C LYS A 100 17.22 4.79 5.34
N MET A 101 15.94 4.87 5.66
CA MET A 101 15.22 3.74 6.22
C MET A 101 15.11 2.63 5.16
N HIS A 102 15.54 1.42 5.51
CA HIS A 102 15.38 0.22 4.68
C HIS A 102 14.18 -0.59 5.15
N MET A 103 13.16 -0.71 4.30
CA MET A 103 11.99 -1.55 4.59
C MET A 103 12.26 -3.01 4.21
N THR A 104 12.97 -3.73 5.08
CA THR A 104 13.34 -5.15 4.90
C THR A 104 12.19 -6.10 5.22
N VAL A 105 10.97 -5.73 4.85
CA VAL A 105 9.75 -6.47 5.16
C VAL A 105 9.76 -7.86 4.53
N HIS A 106 9.29 -8.88 5.25
CA HIS A 106 9.22 -10.24 4.70
C HIS A 106 8.36 -10.29 3.42
N PRO A 107 8.78 -10.97 2.33
CA PRO A 107 8.05 -10.98 1.04
C PRO A 107 6.59 -11.43 1.14
N ALA A 108 6.28 -12.35 2.06
CA ALA A 108 4.91 -12.83 2.31
C ALA A 108 3.99 -11.81 3.02
N CYS A 109 4.51 -10.68 3.49
CA CYS A 109 3.70 -9.67 4.19
C CYS A 109 2.98 -8.74 3.24
N GLY A 110 3.56 -8.41 2.08
CA GLY A 110 2.92 -7.45 1.19
C GLY A 110 3.44 -7.49 -0.24
N MET A 111 2.54 -7.17 -1.16
CA MET A 111 2.82 -7.01 -2.58
C MET A 111 2.27 -5.67 -3.05
N ALA A 112 2.86 -5.09 -4.08
CA ALA A 112 2.42 -3.83 -4.63
C ALA A 112 2.72 -3.72 -6.13
N THR A 113 1.99 -2.83 -6.77
CA THR A 113 2.20 -2.39 -8.14
C THR A 113 1.75 -0.94 -8.32
N TYR A 114 2.14 -0.35 -9.43
CA TYR A 114 1.67 0.95 -9.88
C TYR A 114 0.96 0.80 -11.22
N VAL A 115 -0.18 1.47 -11.34
CA VAL A 115 -1.03 1.36 -12.52
C VAL A 115 -1.34 2.75 -13.03
N HIS A 116 -0.98 3.02 -14.29
CA HIS A 116 -1.40 4.25 -14.97
C HIS A 116 -2.91 4.22 -15.17
N VAL A 117 -3.55 5.35 -14.90
CA VAL A 117 -4.98 5.53 -15.05
C VAL A 117 -5.25 6.51 -16.18
N LYS A 118 -5.85 6.01 -17.26
CA LYS A 118 -6.32 6.83 -18.37
C LYS A 118 -7.84 6.91 -18.36
N ARG A 119 -8.36 8.13 -18.44
CA ARG A 119 -9.80 8.41 -18.50
C ARG A 119 -10.22 8.62 -19.96
N GLY A 120 -11.09 7.76 -20.46
CA GLY A 120 -11.73 7.92 -21.75
C GLY A 120 -12.78 9.04 -21.74
N SER A 121 -13.15 9.53 -22.92
CA SER A 121 -14.16 10.57 -23.10
C SER A 121 -15.56 10.17 -22.63
N GLY A 122 -15.86 8.86 -22.58
CA GLY A 122 -17.12 8.30 -22.05
C GLY A 122 -17.11 7.98 -20.56
N GLY A 123 -16.04 8.31 -19.82
CA GLY A 123 -15.91 7.94 -18.39
C GLY A 123 -15.35 6.54 -18.14
N GLU A 124 -15.05 5.78 -19.19
CA GLU A 124 -14.31 4.53 -19.09
C GLU A 124 -12.91 4.76 -18.52
N ILE A 125 -12.45 3.80 -17.71
CA ILE A 125 -11.14 3.83 -17.09
C ILE A 125 -10.33 2.68 -17.68
N GLU A 126 -9.18 3.03 -18.24
CA GLU A 126 -8.19 2.10 -18.75
C GLU A 126 -6.99 2.09 -17.79
N PHE A 127 -6.53 0.88 -17.49
CA PHE A 127 -5.43 0.59 -16.58
C PHE A 127 -4.24 0.08 -17.37
N THR A 128 -3.07 0.68 -17.16
CA THR A 128 -1.82 0.17 -17.72
C THR A 128 -0.79 -0.01 -16.60
N PRO A 129 -0.52 -1.24 -16.14
CA PRO A 129 0.50 -1.50 -15.14
C PRO A 129 1.87 -1.01 -15.61
N ILE A 130 2.68 -0.50 -14.68
CA ILE A 130 4.00 0.05 -15.00
C ILE A 130 4.91 -0.98 -15.68
N THR A 131 4.75 -2.27 -15.36
CA THR A 131 5.48 -3.39 -15.97
C THR A 131 5.24 -3.57 -17.46
N ARG A 132 4.16 -3.00 -18.02
CA ARG A 132 3.87 -3.10 -19.47
C ARG A 132 4.81 -2.27 -20.32
N PHE A 133 5.47 -1.28 -19.73
CA PHE A 133 6.37 -0.36 -20.45
C PHE A 133 7.64 -0.03 -19.66
N VAL A 134 7.83 -0.65 -18.50
CA VAL A 134 9.07 -0.60 -17.73
C VAL A 134 9.53 -2.02 -17.46
N ASP A 135 10.76 -2.34 -17.85
CA ASP A 135 11.47 -3.54 -17.42
C ASP A 135 11.89 -3.37 -15.97
N VAL A 136 10.97 -3.70 -15.06
CA VAL A 136 11.16 -3.53 -13.62
C VAL A 136 12.27 -4.45 -13.13
N GLU A 137 12.24 -5.74 -13.49
CA GLU A 137 13.24 -6.71 -13.04
C GLU A 137 14.64 -6.32 -13.50
N GLY A 138 14.82 -6.06 -14.80
CA GLY A 138 16.11 -5.63 -15.34
C GLY A 138 16.60 -4.32 -14.72
N PHE A 139 15.70 -3.36 -14.47
CA PHE A 139 16.07 -2.11 -13.80
C PHE A 139 16.57 -2.35 -12.37
N PHE A 140 15.87 -3.18 -11.59
CA PHE A 140 16.23 -3.46 -10.20
C PHE A 140 17.51 -4.30 -10.10
N GLU A 141 17.73 -5.26 -10.99
CA GLU A 141 18.99 -6.01 -11.08
C GLU A 141 20.17 -5.09 -11.42
N TYR A 142 19.98 -4.21 -12.40
CA TYR A 142 20.99 -3.21 -12.75
C TYR A 142 21.27 -2.25 -11.60
N LEU A 143 20.23 -1.78 -10.89
CA LEU A 143 20.40 -0.90 -9.75
C LEU A 143 21.14 -1.59 -8.60
N LYS A 144 20.90 -2.88 -8.38
CA LYS A 144 21.65 -3.70 -7.42
C LYS A 144 23.13 -3.78 -7.81
N GLU A 145 23.45 -4.05 -9.08
CA GLU A 145 24.84 -4.04 -9.56
C GLU A 145 25.52 -2.67 -9.30
N LYS A 146 24.81 -1.57 -9.54
CA LYS A 146 25.33 -0.21 -9.26
C LYS A 146 25.46 0.12 -7.79
N THR A 147 24.61 -0.46 -6.96
CA THR A 147 24.74 -0.39 -5.51
C THR A 147 26.04 -1.09 -5.08
N ASP A 148 26.31 -2.31 -5.57
CA ASP A 148 27.54 -3.06 -5.27
C ASP A 148 28.80 -2.34 -5.78
N GLU A 149 28.72 -1.62 -6.91
CA GLU A 149 29.81 -0.77 -7.40
C GLU A 149 30.15 0.36 -6.41
N LEU A 150 29.13 1.02 -5.84
CA LEU A 150 29.32 2.08 -4.84
C LEU A 150 29.93 1.54 -3.55
N GLU A 151 29.50 0.36 -3.09
CA GLU A 151 30.05 -0.28 -1.88
C GLU A 151 31.52 -0.64 -2.03
N LYS A 152 31.94 -1.02 -3.24
CA LYS A 152 33.35 -1.26 -3.58
C LYS A 152 34.17 0.03 -3.75
N GLY A 153 33.60 1.20 -3.46
CA GLY A 153 34.28 2.49 -3.48
C GLY A 153 34.37 3.13 -4.88
N LYS A 154 33.57 2.70 -5.87
CA LYS A 154 33.54 3.42 -7.15
C LYS A 154 33.00 4.84 -6.97
N ASN A 155 33.50 5.76 -7.78
CA ASN A 155 33.11 7.16 -7.73
C ASN A 155 31.61 7.34 -8.08
N LYS A 156 30.84 7.96 -7.17
CA LYS A 156 29.39 8.16 -7.31
C LYS A 156 28.98 8.92 -8.56
N TYR A 157 29.78 9.87 -9.05
CA TYR A 157 29.47 10.62 -10.27
C TYR A 157 29.54 9.72 -11.51
N ILE A 158 30.51 8.80 -11.56
CA ILE A 158 30.63 7.82 -12.65
C ILE A 158 29.44 6.86 -12.63
N VAL A 159 29.06 6.36 -11.45
CA VAL A 159 27.89 5.48 -11.29
C VAL A 159 26.60 6.20 -11.70
N GLY A 160 26.41 7.44 -11.25
CA GLY A 160 25.25 8.27 -11.60
C GLY A 160 25.12 8.50 -13.11
N LEU A 161 26.23 8.82 -13.78
CA LEU A 161 26.26 8.95 -15.24
C LEU A 161 25.87 7.66 -15.96
N LYS A 162 26.36 6.49 -15.50
CA LYS A 162 25.98 5.19 -16.06
C LYS A 162 24.48 4.92 -15.89
N ILE A 163 23.92 5.24 -14.73
CA ILE A 163 22.48 5.08 -14.48
C ILE A 163 21.68 5.94 -15.43
N LEU A 164 21.99 7.24 -15.52
CA LEU A 164 21.32 8.14 -16.45
C LEU A 164 21.42 7.60 -17.89
N TYR A 165 22.61 7.19 -18.34
CA TYR A 165 22.79 6.69 -19.70
C TYR A 165 21.98 5.40 -19.99
N ASN A 166 21.93 4.45 -19.06
CA ASN A 166 21.29 3.15 -19.28
C ASN A 166 19.81 3.12 -18.91
N LEU A 167 19.32 4.06 -18.11
CA LEU A 167 17.95 4.05 -17.62
C LEU A 167 16.91 4.05 -18.75
N ARG A 168 17.20 4.69 -19.89
CA ARG A 168 16.32 4.68 -21.07
C ARG A 168 16.08 3.27 -21.64
N LYS A 169 16.98 2.32 -21.40
CA LYS A 169 16.88 0.95 -21.91
C LYS A 169 15.78 0.15 -21.22
N PHE A 170 15.45 0.52 -19.98
CA PHE A 170 14.41 -0.15 -19.21
C PHE A 170 13.02 0.45 -19.46
N ILE A 171 12.89 1.45 -20.32
CA ILE A 171 11.61 2.12 -20.61
C ILE A 171 11.28 1.91 -22.08
N ASP A 172 10.21 1.18 -22.34
CA ASP A 172 9.63 1.00 -23.67
C ASP A 172 8.78 2.24 -24.00
N ASN A 173 9.38 3.18 -24.76
CA ASN A 173 8.72 4.43 -25.12
C ASN A 173 7.52 4.23 -26.08
N GLU A 174 7.45 3.10 -26.79
CA GLU A 174 6.33 2.82 -27.70
C GLU A 174 5.08 2.41 -26.92
N LYS A 175 5.28 1.65 -25.82
CA LYS A 175 4.19 1.21 -24.93
C LYS A 175 3.88 2.19 -23.81
N GLN A 176 4.75 3.17 -23.54
CA GLN A 176 4.54 4.18 -22.52
C GLN A 176 3.28 5.02 -22.83
N PRO A 177 2.41 5.30 -21.85
CA PRO A 177 1.31 6.22 -22.02
C PRO A 177 1.77 7.61 -22.50
N LYS A 178 1.12 8.13 -23.54
CA LYS A 178 1.54 9.38 -24.24
C LYS A 178 1.46 10.63 -23.36
N ASP A 179 0.62 10.62 -22.34
CA ASP A 179 0.45 11.70 -21.38
C ASP A 179 1.56 11.70 -20.30
N ILE A 180 2.49 10.76 -20.34
CA ILE A 180 3.57 10.60 -19.37
C ILE A 180 4.93 10.65 -20.06
N ASN A 181 5.92 11.15 -19.32
CA ASN A 181 7.32 11.05 -19.70
C ASN A 181 8.10 10.55 -18.48
N LEU A 182 8.20 9.23 -18.33
CA LEU A 182 8.88 8.63 -17.16
C LEU A 182 10.35 9.03 -17.11
N TRP A 183 11.01 9.13 -18.27
CA TRP A 183 12.39 9.61 -18.36
C TRP A 183 12.58 10.97 -17.68
N LYS A 184 11.72 11.95 -17.98
CA LYS A 184 11.77 13.28 -17.36
C LYS A 184 11.51 13.22 -15.86
N LEU A 185 10.56 12.39 -15.43
CA LEU A 185 10.22 12.21 -14.02
C LEU A 185 11.41 11.63 -13.23
N ILE A 186 12.00 10.56 -13.74
CA ILE A 186 13.15 9.91 -13.10
C ILE A 186 14.40 10.80 -13.14
N PHE A 187 14.65 11.50 -14.26
CA PHE A 187 15.72 12.50 -14.35
C PHE A 187 15.57 13.58 -13.28
N ASN A 188 14.36 14.10 -13.07
CA ASN A 188 14.11 15.09 -12.03
C ASN A 188 14.35 14.55 -10.62
N ILE A 189 14.01 13.28 -10.35
CA ILE A 189 14.25 12.65 -9.04
C ILE A 189 15.75 12.52 -8.76
N PHE A 190 16.53 11.94 -9.68
CA PHE A 190 17.96 11.67 -9.44
C PHE A 190 18.87 12.90 -9.59
N VAL A 191 18.52 13.85 -10.46
CA VAL A 191 19.37 15.03 -10.72
C VAL A 191 18.94 16.21 -9.86
N ARG A 192 17.63 16.50 -9.79
CA ARG A 192 17.13 17.68 -9.06
C ARG A 192 16.81 17.40 -7.59
N HIS A 193 16.91 16.16 -7.13
CA HIS A 193 16.56 15.74 -5.76
C HIS A 193 15.15 16.22 -5.34
N ASN A 194 14.25 16.42 -6.32
CA ASN A 194 12.96 17.05 -6.11
C ASN A 194 11.88 15.99 -5.88
N TYR A 195 11.56 15.75 -4.62
CA TYR A 195 10.50 14.82 -4.20
C TYR A 195 9.08 15.32 -4.48
N GLU A 196 8.86 16.59 -4.86
CA GLU A 196 7.55 17.06 -5.35
C GLU A 196 7.16 16.38 -6.67
N ALA A 197 8.14 15.94 -7.47
CA ALA A 197 7.92 15.16 -8.69
C ALA A 197 7.27 13.78 -8.42
N LEU A 198 7.42 13.24 -7.20
CA LEU A 198 6.69 12.04 -6.77
C LEU A 198 5.19 12.35 -6.62
N GLY A 199 4.85 13.57 -6.22
CA GLY A 199 3.46 14.04 -6.15
C GLY A 199 2.80 13.95 -7.52
N GLU A 200 3.44 14.51 -8.56
CA GLU A 200 2.97 14.46 -9.96
C GLU A 200 2.73 13.03 -10.46
N PHE A 201 3.61 12.10 -10.08
CA PHE A 201 3.45 10.67 -10.39
C PHE A 201 2.11 10.12 -9.87
N HIS A 202 1.78 10.40 -8.60
CA HIS A 202 0.54 9.93 -7.96
C HIS A 202 -0.75 10.61 -8.46
N TYR A 203 -0.67 11.61 -9.36
CA TYR A 203 -1.85 12.13 -10.07
C TYR A 203 -2.22 11.30 -11.31
N LYS A 204 -1.29 10.47 -11.81
CA LYS A 204 -1.49 9.66 -13.01
C LYS A 204 -1.36 8.16 -12.76
N PHE A 205 -0.62 7.78 -11.72
CA PHE A 205 -0.45 6.42 -11.28
C PHE A 205 -1.17 6.18 -9.97
N LEU A 206 -2.00 5.14 -9.95
CA LEU A 206 -2.62 4.63 -8.75
C LEU A 206 -1.70 3.59 -8.11
N TYR A 207 -1.40 3.77 -6.82
CA TYR A 207 -0.73 2.75 -6.04
C TYR A 207 -1.72 1.64 -5.70
N LEU A 208 -1.42 0.40 -6.06
CA LEU A 208 -2.16 -0.76 -5.59
C LEU A 208 -1.22 -1.59 -4.72
N GLY A 209 -1.61 -1.79 -3.47
CA GLY A 209 -0.81 -2.49 -2.47
C GLY A 209 -1.63 -3.51 -1.72
N MET A 210 -0.93 -4.33 -0.97
CA MET A 210 -1.53 -5.20 0.01
C MET A 210 -0.61 -5.46 1.19
N MET A 211 -1.21 -5.59 2.37
CA MET A 211 -0.54 -5.97 3.60
C MET A 211 -1.36 -7.06 4.30
N HIS A 212 -0.81 -8.26 4.39
CA HIS A 212 -1.44 -9.40 5.03
C HIS A 212 -0.91 -9.53 6.46
N PHE A 213 -1.72 -9.16 7.44
CA PHE A 213 -1.38 -9.38 8.85
C PHE A 213 -1.58 -10.84 9.25
N MET A 214 -0.71 -11.34 10.10
CA MET A 214 -0.81 -12.71 10.62
C MET A 214 -1.97 -12.83 11.61
N ASP A 215 -2.34 -14.07 11.87
CA ASP A 215 -3.18 -14.50 12.97
C ASP A 215 -2.58 -15.74 13.65
N LEU A 216 -3.23 -16.25 14.69
CA LEU A 216 -2.73 -17.39 15.46
C LEU A 216 -2.58 -18.68 14.62
N TYR A 217 -3.22 -18.77 13.45
CA TYR A 217 -3.21 -19.95 12.60
C TYR A 217 -2.16 -19.91 11.49
N ASN A 218 -1.51 -18.76 11.27
CA ASN A 218 -0.46 -18.58 10.27
C ASN A 218 0.74 -17.77 10.80
N TYR A 219 0.91 -17.74 12.13
CA TYR A 219 1.95 -16.97 12.79
C TYR A 219 3.34 -17.53 12.45
N ASP A 220 4.22 -16.67 11.95
CA ASP A 220 5.56 -17.01 11.50
C ASP A 220 6.58 -16.05 12.11
N VAL A 221 7.53 -16.60 12.85
CA VAL A 221 8.59 -15.83 13.52
C VAL A 221 9.54 -15.16 12.52
N GLN A 222 9.79 -15.75 11.35
CA GLN A 222 10.61 -15.12 10.30
C GLN A 222 9.97 -13.83 9.81
N ARG A 223 8.65 -13.82 9.65
CA ARG A 223 7.89 -12.60 9.31
C ARG A 223 7.96 -11.54 10.40
N VAL A 224 8.02 -11.96 11.67
CA VAL A 224 8.16 -11.05 12.83
C VAL A 224 9.54 -10.37 12.85
N LEU A 225 10.62 -11.13 12.60
CA LEU A 225 11.99 -10.60 12.56
C LEU A 225 12.17 -9.54 11.46
N HIS A 226 11.39 -9.66 10.40
CA HIS A 226 11.37 -8.76 9.25
C HIS A 226 10.09 -7.92 9.20
N CYS A 227 9.58 -7.46 10.35
CA CYS A 227 8.41 -6.58 10.37
C CYS A 227 8.82 -5.15 10.00
N ALA A 228 7.95 -4.43 9.28
CA ALA A 228 8.14 -3.01 8.98
C ALA A 228 7.15 -2.11 9.73
N ILE A 229 6.22 -2.69 10.50
CA ILE A 229 5.20 -1.97 11.26
C ILE A 229 5.38 -2.34 12.73
N HIS A 230 5.54 -1.34 13.58
CA HIS A 230 5.87 -1.55 14.98
C HIS A 230 5.09 -0.62 15.90
N TYR A 231 4.93 -1.06 17.14
CA TYR A 231 4.48 -0.22 18.25
C TYR A 231 5.69 0.19 19.08
N LEU A 232 5.85 1.49 19.27
CA LEU A 232 6.71 2.03 20.32
C LEU A 232 5.88 2.08 21.62
N VAL A 233 6.38 1.44 22.66
CA VAL A 233 5.71 1.39 23.96
C VAL A 233 6.51 2.15 25.02
N PRO A 234 5.89 2.55 26.16
CA PRO A 234 6.61 3.20 27.25
C PRO A 234 7.86 2.41 27.66
N GLY A 235 8.93 3.13 27.98
CA GLY A 235 10.25 2.53 28.21
C GLY A 235 11.07 2.27 26.93
N GLY A 236 10.61 2.73 25.77
CA GLY A 236 11.40 2.74 24.53
C GLY A 236 11.47 1.40 23.79
N LYS A 237 10.72 0.39 24.23
CA LYS A 237 10.68 -0.92 23.54
C LYS A 237 9.89 -0.81 22.23
N VAL A 238 10.38 -1.49 21.20
CA VAL A 238 9.74 -1.58 19.88
C VAL A 238 9.22 -2.99 19.70
N ILE A 239 7.92 -3.14 19.40
CA ILE A 239 7.26 -4.44 19.27
C ILE A 239 6.65 -4.56 17.86
N PRO A 240 6.95 -5.61 17.09
CA PRO A 240 6.33 -5.86 15.80
C PRO A 240 4.81 -5.90 15.85
N PHE A 241 4.14 -5.40 14.81
CA PHE A 241 2.68 -5.23 14.78
C PHE A 241 1.93 -6.53 15.05
N CYS A 242 2.30 -7.61 14.35
CA CYS A 242 1.62 -8.90 14.52
C CYS A 242 1.91 -9.48 15.91
N THR A 243 3.12 -9.32 16.45
CA THR A 243 3.43 -9.75 17.82
C THR A 243 2.57 -9.04 18.85
N PHE A 244 2.41 -7.72 18.72
CA PHE A 244 1.58 -6.92 19.62
C PHE A 244 0.09 -7.30 19.56
N ASN A 245 -0.45 -7.54 18.36
CA ASN A 245 -1.88 -7.75 18.16
C ASN A 245 -2.33 -9.22 18.23
N VAL A 246 -1.47 -10.16 17.82
CA VAL A 246 -1.80 -11.60 17.75
C VAL A 246 -1.47 -12.33 19.06
N LEU A 247 -0.48 -11.84 19.82
CA LEU A 247 -0.12 -12.35 21.16
C LEU A 247 -0.41 -11.28 22.23
N PRO A 248 -1.67 -10.83 22.36
CA PRO A 248 -1.99 -9.65 23.16
C PRO A 248 -1.75 -9.85 24.65
N ASP A 249 -1.96 -11.06 25.17
CA ASP A 249 -1.74 -11.47 26.55
C ASP A 249 -0.28 -11.32 26.98
N LEU A 250 0.67 -11.57 26.07
CA LEU A 250 2.10 -11.45 26.34
C LEU A 250 2.62 -10.00 26.23
N TYR A 251 2.01 -9.20 25.37
CA TYR A 251 2.51 -7.88 25.01
C TYR A 251 1.51 -6.76 25.30
N ARG A 252 0.45 -6.64 24.49
CA ARG A 252 -0.48 -5.51 24.52
C ARG A 252 -1.17 -5.35 25.87
N ASP A 253 -1.78 -6.41 26.38
CA ASP A 253 -2.69 -6.34 27.52
C ASP A 253 -1.93 -6.04 28.81
N ARG A 254 -0.71 -6.60 28.96
CA ARG A 254 0.20 -6.23 30.06
C ARG A 254 0.55 -4.74 30.02
N ILE A 255 0.99 -4.24 28.85
CA ILE A 255 1.42 -2.84 28.68
C ILE A 255 0.26 -1.88 28.91
N GLN A 256 -0.93 -2.19 28.38
CA GLN A 256 -2.13 -1.39 28.59
C GLN A 256 -2.58 -1.40 30.05
N LYS A 257 -2.40 -2.50 30.79
CA LYS A 257 -2.68 -2.55 32.22
C LYS A 257 -1.68 -1.72 33.05
N GLU A 258 -0.40 -1.73 32.67
CA GLU A 258 0.66 -1.00 33.37
C GLU A 258 0.61 0.51 33.13
N HIS A 259 0.21 0.95 31.93
CA HIS A 259 0.31 2.36 31.51
C HIS A 259 -1.02 3.01 31.14
N GLY A 260 -2.11 2.24 31.03
CA GLY A 260 -3.43 2.75 30.70
C GLY A 260 -4.11 3.43 31.88
N ILE A 261 -4.96 4.40 31.59
CA ILE A 261 -5.82 5.06 32.58
C ILE A 261 -7.19 4.37 32.52
N PRO A 262 -7.73 3.84 33.64
CA PRO A 262 -9.08 3.31 33.67
C PRO A 262 -10.12 4.33 33.17
N ILE A 263 -11.11 3.87 32.39
CA ILE A 263 -12.12 4.76 31.80
C ILE A 263 -12.79 5.65 32.86
N LYS A 264 -13.09 5.11 34.05
CA LYS A 264 -13.67 5.87 35.16
C LYS A 264 -12.79 7.04 35.61
N GLU A 265 -11.48 6.87 35.63
CA GLU A 265 -10.54 7.93 35.99
C GLU A 265 -10.34 8.93 34.85
N TRP A 266 -10.24 8.45 33.61
CA TRP A 266 -10.18 9.31 32.44
C TRP A 266 -11.39 10.25 32.35
N VAL A 267 -12.59 9.74 32.63
CA VAL A 267 -13.84 10.54 32.67
C VAL A 267 -13.79 11.60 33.77
N LYS A 268 -13.16 11.34 34.92
CA LYS A 268 -12.96 12.38 35.96
C LYS A 268 -12.01 13.49 35.49
N ILE A 269 -10.98 13.14 34.72
CA ILE A 269 -9.95 14.07 34.25
C ILE A 269 -10.42 14.89 33.04
N LYS A 270 -11.11 14.24 32.09
CA LYS A 270 -11.43 14.78 30.77
C LYS A 270 -12.93 14.92 30.49
N GLY A 271 -13.79 14.36 31.35
CA GLY A 271 -15.23 14.37 31.16
C GLY A 271 -15.74 13.27 30.23
N TYR A 272 -17.02 12.93 30.36
CA TYR A 272 -17.68 11.85 29.61
C TYR A 272 -17.73 12.10 28.09
N HIS A 273 -17.67 13.37 27.67
CA HIS A 273 -17.67 13.76 26.25
C HIS A 273 -16.44 13.27 25.46
N THR A 274 -15.44 12.70 26.13
CA THR A 274 -14.22 12.16 25.52
C THR A 274 -14.21 10.63 25.36
N VAL A 275 -15.29 9.94 25.70
CA VAL A 275 -15.38 8.47 25.65
C VAL A 275 -16.69 7.97 25.06
N GLY A 276 -16.70 6.72 24.61
CA GLY A 276 -17.91 6.00 24.20
C GLY A 276 -18.67 6.67 23.05
N ASP A 277 -19.99 6.69 23.15
CA ASP A 277 -20.88 7.21 22.10
C ASP A 277 -20.74 8.72 21.86
N ALA A 278 -20.20 9.48 22.82
CA ALA A 278 -20.02 10.92 22.68
C ALA A 278 -18.94 11.29 21.65
N ILE A 279 -17.91 10.45 21.51
CA ILE A 279 -16.84 10.62 20.50
C ILE A 279 -17.07 9.80 19.24
N LYS A 280 -18.08 8.92 19.23
CA LYS A 280 -18.36 8.05 18.10
C LYS A 280 -18.95 8.89 16.97
N TYR A 281 -18.19 9.02 15.88
CA TYR A 281 -18.72 9.62 14.65
C TYR A 281 -19.94 8.82 14.17
N LYS A 282 -21.11 9.46 14.16
CA LYS A 282 -22.35 8.91 13.59
C LYS A 282 -22.50 9.47 12.19
N ARG A 283 -22.35 8.60 11.19
CA ARG A 283 -22.50 8.96 9.78
C ARG A 283 -23.97 9.26 9.50
N ASP A 284 -24.27 10.50 9.14
CA ASP A 284 -25.61 10.88 8.66
C ASP A 284 -25.73 10.53 7.18
N ILE A 285 -26.16 9.28 6.94
CA ILE A 285 -26.26 8.70 5.59
C ILE A 285 -27.27 9.48 4.74
N LYS A 286 -28.46 9.79 5.29
CA LYS A 286 -29.51 10.52 4.57
C LYS A 286 -29.02 11.90 4.12
N ARG A 287 -28.33 12.62 5.00
CA ARG A 287 -27.75 13.93 4.64
C ARG A 287 -26.68 13.78 3.56
N LEU A 288 -25.77 12.80 3.68
CA LEU A 288 -24.74 12.57 2.66
C LEU A 288 -25.34 12.26 1.29
N GLU A 289 -26.27 11.31 1.22
CA GLU A 289 -26.96 10.89 -0.01
C GLU A 289 -27.80 12.01 -0.64
N SER A 290 -28.22 12.99 0.16
CA SER A 290 -28.92 14.18 -0.34
C SER A 290 -28.00 15.16 -1.08
N THR A 291 -26.68 15.09 -0.87
CA THR A 291 -25.73 16.02 -1.48
C THR A 291 -25.42 15.65 -2.93
N GLU A 292 -25.28 16.67 -3.79
CA GLU A 292 -24.83 16.49 -5.17
C GLU A 292 -23.45 15.84 -5.24
N LEU A 293 -22.54 16.22 -4.33
CA LEU A 293 -21.18 15.67 -4.26
C LEU A 293 -21.20 14.15 -4.07
N TYR A 294 -22.03 13.64 -3.15
CA TYR A 294 -22.15 12.20 -2.93
C TYR A 294 -22.67 11.50 -4.18
N ARG A 295 -23.79 12.00 -4.74
CA ARG A 295 -24.40 11.41 -5.95
C ARG A 295 -23.40 11.37 -7.11
N LYS A 296 -22.70 12.47 -7.39
CA LYS A 296 -21.68 12.54 -8.45
C LYS A 296 -20.52 11.56 -8.22
N THR A 297 -20.05 11.46 -6.97
CA THR A 297 -18.96 10.57 -6.59
C THR A 297 -19.34 9.10 -6.85
N TYR A 298 -20.55 8.72 -6.46
CA TYR A 298 -21.03 7.33 -6.51
C TYR A 298 -21.88 6.95 -7.74
N ALA A 299 -22.16 7.86 -8.68
CA ALA A 299 -23.03 7.65 -9.86
C ALA A 299 -22.66 6.47 -10.80
N GLY A 300 -21.57 5.76 -10.55
CA GLY A 300 -21.18 4.55 -11.29
C GLY A 300 -20.99 3.32 -10.40
N PHE A 301 -21.48 3.36 -9.15
CA PHE A 301 -21.28 2.33 -8.13
C PHE A 301 -22.57 1.98 -7.38
N GLU A 302 -23.73 2.37 -7.90
CA GLU A 302 -25.02 2.21 -7.21
C GLU A 302 -25.37 0.75 -6.92
N GLU A 303 -24.95 -0.18 -7.79
CA GLU A 303 -25.14 -1.62 -7.59
C GLU A 303 -24.43 -2.15 -6.33
N TYR A 304 -23.28 -1.55 -5.97
CA TYR A 304 -22.51 -1.93 -4.79
C TYR A 304 -23.04 -1.26 -3.52
N LEU A 305 -23.66 -0.08 -3.64
CA LEU A 305 -24.24 0.62 -2.48
C LEU A 305 -25.48 -0.07 -1.91
N ASN A 306 -26.18 -0.85 -2.74
CA ASN A 306 -27.42 -1.53 -2.36
C ASN A 306 -27.22 -2.99 -1.93
N LYS A 307 -26.00 -3.53 -2.02
CA LYS A 307 -25.67 -4.84 -1.43
C LYS A 307 -25.68 -4.71 0.09
N ARG A 308 -26.68 -5.32 0.72
CA ARG A 308 -26.78 -5.50 2.17
C ARG A 308 -26.78 -6.97 2.52
#